data_AF-A0A7W1Q8D3-F1
#
_entry.id   AF-A0A7W1Q8D3-F1
#
_cell.length_a   1.000
_cell.length_b   1.000
_cell.length_c   1.000
_cell.angle_alpha   90.00
_cell.angle_beta   90.00
_cell.angle_gamma   90.00
#
_symmetry.space_group_name_H-M   'P 1'
#
loop_
_entity.id
_entity.type
_entity.pdbx_description
1 polymer ?
#
loop_
_entity_poly.entity_id
_entity_poly.type
_entity_poly.pdbx_seq_one_letter_code
_entity_poly.pdbx_strand_id
1 'polypeptide(L)'
;MDRGLALAALLVGAVALAGCGGETKQAAQVTTAEVTTYPVETVEVQRDQPRHCKGLSKAKQAAQRRRLERDLQRLRVVIKTIKRQAEYGNPAVNKALDQFERDITEEALPIHQRARYIDLAAAIVAPRCYWCFEVLESNRPIAGGGKLACG
;
A
#
# COMPACT_ATOMS: atom_id res chain seq x y z
N MET A 1 -5.34 47.00 30.66
CA MET A 1 -5.37 48.26 29.89
C MET A 1 -4.45 47.97 28.71
N ASP A 2 -4.88 47.78 27.47
CA ASP A 2 -5.99 48.40 26.77
C ASP A 2 -6.57 47.50 25.68
N ARG A 3 -7.86 47.72 25.42
CA ARG A 3 -8.67 47.11 24.36
C ARG A 3 -8.51 47.95 23.09
N GLY A 4 -8.23 47.31 21.95
CA GLY A 4 -8.32 47.93 20.62
C GLY A 4 -9.52 47.39 19.86
N LEU A 5 -10.64 48.10 19.93
CA LEU A 5 -11.83 47.95 19.08
C LEU A 5 -11.64 48.79 17.81
N ALA A 6 -11.97 48.25 16.63
CA ALA A 6 -12.46 49.01 15.47
C ALA A 6 -13.14 48.01 14.50
N LEU A 7 -14.48 47.97 14.44
CA LEU A 7 -15.34 48.68 13.49
C LEU A 7 -15.03 48.28 12.03
N ALA A 8 -15.72 47.29 11.48
CA ALA A 8 -17.04 47.39 10.82
C ALA A 8 -17.00 48.13 9.47
N ALA A 9 -17.25 47.40 8.38
CA ALA A 9 -17.94 47.93 7.20
C ALA A 9 -18.52 46.77 6.36
N LEU A 10 -19.83 46.57 6.49
CA LEU A 10 -20.69 45.93 5.49
C LEU A 10 -20.63 46.73 4.19
N LEU A 11 -20.46 46.09 3.04
CA LEU A 11 -21.07 46.56 1.81
C LEU A 11 -21.51 45.37 0.93
N VAL A 12 -22.81 45.37 0.67
CA VAL A 12 -23.58 44.51 -0.22
C VAL A 12 -23.34 44.94 -1.67
N GLY A 13 -23.25 43.98 -2.59
CA GLY A 13 -23.26 44.24 -4.03
C GLY A 13 -23.52 42.97 -4.82
N ALA A 14 -24.80 42.66 -5.05
CA ALA A 14 -25.23 41.70 -6.07
C ALA A 14 -25.09 42.33 -7.46
N VAL A 15 -24.79 41.53 -8.49
CA VAL A 15 -25.46 41.46 -9.81
C VAL A 15 -24.75 40.42 -10.69
N ALA A 16 -25.59 39.61 -11.35
CA ALA A 16 -25.25 38.50 -12.23
C ALA A 16 -24.66 38.93 -13.58
N LEU A 17 -23.99 38.01 -14.28
CA LEU A 17 -24.37 37.50 -15.61
C LEU A 17 -23.26 36.59 -16.19
N ALA A 18 -23.70 35.58 -16.93
CA ALA A 18 -22.88 34.61 -17.63
C ALA A 18 -21.98 35.26 -18.70
N GLY A 19 -20.79 34.68 -18.92
CA GLY A 19 -19.93 35.06 -20.03
C GLY A 19 -18.59 34.33 -20.00
N CYS A 20 -18.41 33.39 -20.93
CA CYS A 20 -17.14 32.75 -21.25
C CYS A 20 -16.29 33.74 -22.06
N GLY A 21 -15.05 34.01 -21.65
CA GLY A 21 -14.08 34.66 -22.53
C GLY A 21 -13.00 35.50 -21.85
N GLY A 22 -11.74 35.17 -22.13
CA GLY A 22 -10.66 36.15 -22.20
C GLY A 22 -9.64 36.11 -21.06
N GLU A 23 -8.48 35.51 -21.32
CA GLU A 23 -7.23 35.70 -20.58
C GLU A 23 -6.91 37.18 -20.36
N THR A 24 -6.62 37.55 -19.11
CA THR A 24 -5.58 38.55 -18.80
C THR A 24 -4.85 38.15 -17.51
N LYS A 25 -3.52 38.18 -17.61
CA LYS A 25 -2.56 37.79 -16.58
C LYS A 25 -2.58 38.80 -15.43
N GLN A 26 -2.70 38.32 -14.20
CA GLN A 26 -2.16 39.03 -13.04
C GLN A 26 -1.63 38.03 -12.02
N ALA A 27 -0.30 37.95 -11.96
CA ALA A 27 0.44 37.11 -11.05
C ALA A 27 0.28 37.64 -9.61
N ALA A 28 -0.31 36.84 -8.73
CA ALA A 28 -0.08 36.97 -7.30
C ALA A 28 1.31 36.36 -7.02
N GLN A 29 2.25 37.19 -6.57
CA GLN A 29 3.57 36.76 -6.12
C GLN A 29 3.41 35.92 -4.85
N VAL A 30 3.47 34.60 -5.01
CA VAL A 30 3.80 33.69 -3.92
C VAL A 30 5.32 33.54 -3.92
N THR A 31 5.95 33.86 -2.79
CA THR A 31 7.36 33.61 -2.52
C THR A 31 7.61 32.10 -2.55
N THR A 32 8.00 31.61 -3.72
CA THR A 32 8.45 30.23 -3.94
C THR A 32 9.84 30.06 -3.37
N ALA A 33 9.94 29.35 -2.24
CA ALA A 33 11.05 28.41 -2.08
C ALA A 33 11.05 27.51 -3.33
N GLU A 34 12.23 27.25 -3.87
CA GLU A 34 12.43 26.52 -5.13
C GLU A 34 11.79 25.13 -5.05
N VAL A 35 10.53 25.02 -5.50
CA VAL A 35 9.86 23.73 -5.70
C VAL A 35 10.42 23.16 -6.99
N THR A 36 11.43 22.31 -6.86
CA THR A 36 11.87 21.45 -7.97
C THR A 36 10.66 20.60 -8.39
N THR A 37 10.01 21.02 -9.46
CA THR A 37 8.81 20.37 -9.96
C THR A 37 9.27 19.25 -10.88
N TYR A 38 9.21 18.01 -10.41
CA TYR A 38 9.47 16.85 -11.26
C TYR A 38 8.28 16.65 -12.20
N PRO A 39 8.50 16.39 -13.50
CA PRO A 39 7.40 16.07 -14.40
C PRO A 39 6.69 14.81 -13.91
N VAL A 40 5.37 14.92 -13.70
CA VAL A 40 4.53 13.75 -13.44
C VAL A 40 4.36 13.03 -14.78
N GLU A 41 5.18 12.01 -15.01
CA GLU A 41 4.94 11.08 -16.11
C GLU A 41 3.69 10.25 -15.79
N THR A 42 2.63 10.49 -16.55
CA THR A 42 1.48 9.59 -16.58
C THR A 42 1.92 8.29 -17.25
N VAL A 43 2.22 7.27 -16.45
CA VAL A 43 2.46 5.92 -16.96
C VAL A 43 1.12 5.39 -17.49
N GLU A 44 1.00 5.28 -18.81
CA GLU A 44 -0.12 4.58 -19.42
C GLU A 44 -0.11 3.12 -18.93
N VAL A 45 -1.17 2.73 -18.21
CA VAL A 45 -1.37 1.35 -17.79
C VAL A 45 -1.52 0.50 -19.04
N GLN A 46 -0.48 -0.26 -19.38
CA GLN A 46 -0.46 -1.20 -20.50
C GLN A 46 -1.53 -2.29 -20.30
N ARG A 47 -2.73 -2.04 -20.82
CA ARG A 47 -3.91 -2.93 -20.67
C ARG A 47 -3.77 -4.28 -21.40
N ASP A 48 -2.82 -4.37 -22.32
CA ASP A 48 -2.63 -5.51 -23.23
C ASP A 48 -1.49 -6.45 -22.85
N GLN A 49 -0.92 -6.36 -21.63
CA GLN A 49 -0.06 -7.45 -21.17
C GLN A 49 -0.92 -8.72 -21.05
N PRO A 50 -0.61 -9.78 -21.83
CA PRO A 50 -1.42 -10.98 -21.84
C PRO A 50 -1.42 -11.53 -20.42
N ARG A 51 -2.61 -11.59 -19.80
CA ARG A 51 -2.80 -12.16 -18.46
C ARG A 51 -2.21 -13.57 -18.49
N HIS A 52 -1.01 -13.76 -17.93
CA HIS A 52 -0.21 -15.00 -17.93
C HIS A 52 -0.83 -16.13 -17.09
N CYS A 53 -2.16 -16.20 -17.05
CA CYS A 53 -2.95 -16.86 -16.03
C CYS A 53 -3.91 -17.88 -16.60
N LYS A 54 -4.09 -17.87 -17.94
CA LYS A 54 -4.64 -19.02 -18.65
C LYS A 54 -3.62 -20.17 -18.52
N GLY A 55 -3.93 -21.15 -17.67
CA GLY A 55 -3.18 -22.42 -17.62
C GLY A 55 -2.38 -22.68 -16.34
N LEU A 56 -2.55 -21.90 -15.27
CA LEU A 56 -1.91 -22.22 -13.98
C LEU A 56 -2.36 -23.60 -13.50
N SER A 57 -1.42 -24.54 -13.44
CA SER A 57 -1.70 -25.93 -13.08
C SER A 57 -2.38 -26.01 -11.71
N LYS A 58 -3.56 -26.65 -11.66
CA LYS A 58 -4.28 -26.92 -10.40
C LYS A 58 -3.41 -27.64 -9.37
N ALA A 59 -2.49 -28.49 -9.82
CA ALA A 59 -1.54 -29.17 -8.96
C ALA A 59 -0.53 -28.19 -8.33
N LYS A 60 0.00 -27.24 -9.10
CA LYS A 60 0.89 -26.18 -8.58
C LYS A 60 0.17 -25.27 -7.58
N GLN A 61 -1.07 -24.87 -7.89
CA GLN A 61 -1.91 -24.12 -6.95
C GLN A 61 -2.14 -24.86 -5.63
N ALA A 62 -2.50 -26.15 -5.70
CA ALA A 62 -2.70 -26.96 -4.52
C ALA A 62 -1.41 -27.13 -3.70
N ALA A 63 -0.26 -27.29 -4.37
CA ALA A 63 1.04 -27.38 -3.72
C ALA A 63 1.42 -26.07 -3.02
N GLN A 64 1.21 -24.91 -3.66
CA GLN A 64 1.48 -23.61 -3.06
C GLN A 64 0.56 -23.36 -1.85
N ARG A 65 -0.76 -23.61 -1.95
CA ARG A 65 -1.68 -23.49 -0.79
C ARG A 65 -1.21 -24.32 0.39
N ARG A 66 -0.82 -25.59 0.15
CA ARG A 66 -0.29 -26.48 1.20
C ARG A 66 1.02 -25.96 1.81
N ARG A 67 1.89 -25.29 1.04
CA ARG A 67 3.11 -24.66 1.58
C ARG A 67 2.74 -23.52 2.52
N LEU A 68 1.95 -22.56 2.02
CA LEU A 68 1.52 -21.38 2.77
C LEU A 68 0.74 -21.74 4.04
N GLU A 69 -0.12 -22.76 3.99
CA GLU A 69 -0.81 -23.28 5.18
C GLU A 69 0.18 -23.79 6.24
N ARG A 70 1.23 -24.51 5.84
CA ARG A 70 2.28 -24.95 6.77
C ARG A 70 3.09 -23.78 7.33
N ASP A 71 3.38 -22.77 6.52
CA ASP A 71 4.09 -21.59 6.97
C ASP A 71 3.28 -20.79 8.00
N LEU A 72 1.98 -20.62 7.77
CA LEU A 72 1.09 -20.02 8.76
C LEU A 72 1.07 -20.82 10.07
N GLN A 73 1.06 -22.16 10.01
CA GLN A 73 1.16 -22.98 11.22
C GLN A 73 2.51 -22.80 11.93
N ARG A 74 3.60 -22.72 11.17
CA ARG A 74 4.93 -22.47 11.73
C ARG A 74 4.97 -21.11 12.41
N LEU A 75 4.47 -20.05 11.78
CA LEU A 75 4.36 -18.71 12.36
C LEU A 75 3.58 -18.73 13.68
N ARG A 76 2.43 -19.41 13.73
CA ARG A 76 1.64 -19.56 14.97
C ARG A 76 2.41 -20.23 16.11
N VAL A 77 3.32 -21.15 15.80
CA VAL A 77 4.16 -21.81 16.80
C VAL A 77 5.30 -20.88 17.23
N VAL A 78 6.08 -20.37 16.28
CA VAL A 78 7.30 -19.62 16.61
C VAL A 78 6.99 -18.25 17.22
N ILE A 79 5.88 -17.61 16.87
CA ILE A 79 5.54 -16.29 17.45
C ILE A 79 5.30 -16.36 18.97
N LYS A 80 4.92 -17.53 19.50
CA LYS A 80 4.73 -17.76 20.95
C LYS A 80 6.05 -17.72 21.74
N THR A 81 7.19 -17.79 21.06
CA THR A 81 8.51 -17.61 21.68
C THR A 81 8.77 -16.16 22.07
N ILE A 82 8.08 -15.21 21.43
CA ILE A 82 8.07 -13.80 21.80
C ILE A 82 7.00 -13.59 22.89
N LYS A 83 7.43 -13.38 24.14
CA LYS A 83 6.53 -13.32 25.32
C LYS A 83 5.79 -12.01 25.48
N ARG A 84 6.42 -10.90 25.09
CA ARG A 84 5.88 -9.53 25.09
C ARG A 84 5.99 -8.97 23.68
N GLN A 85 5.32 -7.87 23.39
CA GLN A 85 5.52 -7.17 22.13
C GLN A 85 7.01 -6.85 21.95
N ALA A 86 7.54 -7.19 20.79
CA ALA A 86 8.90 -6.89 20.38
C ALA A 86 8.84 -6.01 19.13
N GLU A 87 9.81 -5.11 19.01
CA GLU A 87 10.00 -4.33 17.79
C GLU A 87 10.40 -5.26 16.64
N TYR A 88 11.41 -6.10 16.86
CA TYR A 88 11.92 -7.09 15.89
C TYR A 88 11.57 -8.53 16.30
N GLY A 89 11.52 -9.42 15.30
CA GLY A 89 11.38 -10.84 15.55
C GLY A 89 12.70 -11.45 16.07
N ASN A 90 12.58 -12.58 16.78
CA ASN A 90 13.76 -13.37 17.13
C ASN A 90 14.15 -14.30 15.95
N PRO A 91 15.29 -14.99 16.01
CA PRO A 91 15.78 -15.80 14.88
C PRO A 91 14.77 -16.86 14.38
N ALA A 92 13.96 -17.44 15.28
CA ALA A 92 12.96 -18.44 14.90
C ALA A 92 11.77 -17.81 14.15
N VAL A 93 11.34 -16.62 14.58
CA VAL A 93 10.28 -15.86 13.90
C VAL A 93 10.77 -15.36 12.55
N ASN A 94 11.95 -14.74 12.49
CA ASN A 94 12.50 -14.19 11.24
C ASN A 94 12.68 -15.29 10.20
N LYS A 95 13.26 -16.43 10.58
CA LYS A 95 13.39 -17.58 9.68
C LYS A 95 12.05 -18.10 9.15
N ALA A 96 11.00 -18.11 9.97
CA ALA A 96 9.67 -18.54 9.54
C ALA A 96 9.00 -17.50 8.62
N LEU A 97 9.22 -16.22 8.89
CA LEU A 97 8.73 -15.11 8.07
C LEU A 97 9.41 -15.11 6.69
N ASP A 98 10.74 -15.20 6.65
CA ASP A 98 11.51 -15.27 5.40
C ASP A 98 11.07 -16.44 4.51
N GLN A 99 10.74 -17.59 5.11
CA GLN A 99 10.22 -18.75 4.38
C GLN A 99 8.83 -18.46 3.80
N PHE A 100 7.95 -17.86 4.59
CA PHE A 100 6.61 -17.48 4.13
C PHE A 100 6.69 -16.47 2.98
N GLU A 101 7.54 -15.44 3.10
CA GLU A 101 7.76 -14.43 2.05
C GLU A 101 8.30 -15.07 0.77
N ARG A 102 9.19 -16.04 0.88
CA ARG A 102 9.66 -16.80 -0.28
C ARG A 102 8.53 -17.56 -0.95
N ASP A 103 7.71 -18.29 -0.18
CA ASP A 103 6.67 -19.16 -0.72
C ASP A 103 5.46 -18.38 -1.27
N ILE A 104 5.18 -17.17 -0.77
CA ILE A 104 4.09 -16.32 -1.26
C ILE A 104 4.42 -15.62 -2.57
N THR A 105 5.71 -15.41 -2.88
CA THR A 105 6.14 -14.79 -4.15
C THR A 105 5.92 -15.70 -5.35
N GLU A 106 5.77 -17.02 -5.16
CA GLU A 106 5.42 -17.92 -6.25
C GLU A 106 4.09 -17.50 -6.91
N GLU A 107 4.08 -17.39 -8.23
CA GLU A 107 2.92 -16.93 -8.99
C GLU A 107 1.97 -18.06 -9.39
N ALA A 108 1.85 -19.10 -8.55
CA ALA A 108 0.90 -20.19 -8.82
C ALA A 108 -0.52 -19.84 -8.36
N LEU A 109 -0.69 -18.96 -7.36
CA LEU A 109 -1.98 -18.49 -6.87
C LEU A 109 -2.33 -17.09 -7.40
N PRO A 110 -3.63 -16.81 -7.64
CA PRO A 110 -4.09 -15.47 -7.96
C PRO A 110 -3.70 -14.43 -6.90
N ILE A 111 -3.52 -13.18 -7.31
CA ILE A 111 -3.16 -12.05 -6.44
C ILE A 111 -4.05 -11.97 -5.19
N HIS A 112 -5.38 -12.06 -5.36
CA HIS A 112 -6.31 -11.96 -4.23
C HIS A 112 -6.13 -13.09 -3.20
N GLN A 113 -5.77 -14.31 -3.64
CA GLN A 113 -5.50 -15.41 -2.72
C GLN A 113 -4.19 -15.17 -1.97
N ARG A 114 -3.16 -14.69 -2.67
CA ARG A 114 -1.87 -14.37 -2.03
C ARG A 114 -2.01 -13.25 -1.01
N ALA A 115 -2.71 -12.17 -1.37
CA ALA A 115 -3.03 -11.08 -0.44
C ALA A 115 -3.74 -11.61 0.81
N ARG A 116 -4.70 -12.53 0.64
CA ARG A 116 -5.37 -13.16 1.79
C ARG A 116 -4.43 -13.94 2.70
N TYR A 117 -3.43 -14.65 2.16
CA TYR A 117 -2.43 -15.33 2.98
C TYR A 117 -1.55 -14.34 3.75
N ILE A 118 -1.20 -13.19 3.14
CA ILE A 118 -0.47 -12.11 3.83
C ILE A 118 -1.29 -11.55 4.98
N ASP A 119 -2.59 -11.29 4.80
CA ASP A 119 -3.47 -10.84 5.89
C ASP A 119 -3.46 -11.81 7.08
N LEU A 120 -3.50 -13.12 6.78
CA LEU A 120 -3.47 -14.16 7.81
C LEU A 120 -2.12 -14.20 8.53
N ALA A 121 -1.01 -14.05 7.81
CA ALA A 121 0.32 -13.97 8.41
C ALA A 121 0.47 -12.71 9.27
N ALA A 122 0.02 -11.56 8.77
CA ALA A 122 0.04 -10.29 9.45
C ALA A 122 -0.74 -10.36 10.77
N ALA A 123 -1.94 -10.94 10.75
CA ALA A 123 -2.75 -11.17 11.95
C ALA A 123 -2.06 -12.07 12.99
N ILE A 124 -1.22 -13.02 12.57
CA ILE A 124 -0.46 -13.89 13.48
C ILE A 124 0.67 -13.12 14.17
N VAL A 125 1.39 -12.26 13.43
CA VAL A 125 2.62 -11.61 13.93
C VAL A 125 2.38 -10.26 14.59
N ALA A 126 1.41 -9.48 14.12
CA ALA A 126 1.16 -8.10 14.56
C ALA A 126 1.01 -7.93 16.09
N PRO A 127 0.37 -8.85 16.84
CA PRO A 127 0.24 -8.69 18.29
C PRO A 127 1.57 -8.81 19.06
N ARG A 128 2.64 -9.28 18.41
CA ARG A 128 3.90 -9.65 19.06
C ARG A 128 5.14 -9.08 18.40
N CYS A 129 5.11 -8.75 17.11
CA CYS A 129 6.26 -8.26 16.37
C CYS A 129 5.85 -7.15 15.39
N TYR A 130 6.27 -5.92 15.68
CA TYR A 130 5.94 -4.75 14.86
C TYR A 130 6.58 -4.82 13.47
N TRP A 131 7.90 -4.99 13.39
CA TRP A 131 8.58 -5.06 12.08
C TRP A 131 8.17 -6.26 11.24
N CYS A 132 7.82 -7.38 11.87
CA CYS A 132 7.31 -8.54 11.13
C CYS A 132 6.00 -8.21 10.40
N PHE A 133 5.15 -7.35 10.99
CA PHE A 133 3.95 -6.86 10.33
C PHE A 133 4.29 -5.90 9.18
N GLU A 134 5.15 -4.90 9.41
CA GLU A 134 5.57 -3.94 8.38
C GLU A 134 6.17 -4.62 7.14
N VAL A 135 6.99 -5.66 7.34
CA VAL A 135 7.55 -6.47 6.25
C VAL A 135 6.44 -7.13 5.42
N LEU A 136 5.42 -7.69 6.06
CA LEU A 136 4.29 -8.31 5.36
C LEU A 136 3.45 -7.29 4.59
N GLU A 137 3.18 -6.13 5.18
CA GLU A 137 2.43 -5.05 4.53
C GLU A 137 3.16 -4.49 3.33
N SER A 138 4.48 -4.35 3.43
CA SER A 138 5.34 -3.83 2.35
C SER A 138 5.39 -4.76 1.14
N ASN A 139 5.19 -6.06 1.35
CA ASN A 139 5.21 -7.08 0.29
C ASN A 139 3.82 -7.41 -0.26
N ARG A 140 2.76 -6.67 0.12
CA ARG A 140 1.41 -6.94 -0.39
C ARG A 140 1.36 -6.79 -1.92
N PRO A 141 0.84 -7.79 -2.65
CA PRO A 141 0.61 -7.69 -4.08
C PRO A 141 -0.26 -6.48 -4.46
N ILE A 142 0.30 -5.53 -5.22
CA ILE A 142 -0.45 -4.38 -5.73
C ILE A 142 -1.13 -4.77 -7.05
N ALA A 143 -2.46 -4.70 -7.07
CA ALA A 143 -3.25 -4.81 -8.29
C ALA A 143 -3.13 -3.50 -9.09
N GLY A 144 -2.00 -3.28 -9.75
CA GLY A 144 -1.78 -1.98 -10.43
C GLY A 144 -0.49 -1.76 -11.21
N GLY A 145 0.46 -2.70 -11.24
CA GLY A 145 1.65 -2.58 -12.08
C GLY A 145 2.92 -2.96 -11.35
N GLY A 146 3.69 -3.85 -11.97
CA GLY A 146 4.96 -4.34 -11.44
C GLY A 146 4.93 -5.82 -11.07
N LYS A 147 5.02 -6.68 -12.10
CA LYS A 147 5.44 -8.10 -12.01
C LYS A 147 4.78 -8.93 -10.90
N LEU A 148 3.46 -9.02 -10.89
CA LEU A 148 2.81 -10.19 -10.30
C LEU A 148 1.84 -10.76 -11.32
N ALA A 149 2.21 -11.88 -11.93
CA ALA A 149 1.32 -12.59 -12.81
C ALA A 149 0.05 -12.96 -12.03
N CYS A 150 -1.10 -12.59 -12.61
CA CYS A 150 -2.45 -13.01 -12.23
C CYS A 150 -3.21 -12.14 -11.24
N GLY A 151 -3.61 -10.96 -11.73
CA GLY A 151 -4.82 -10.26 -11.30
C GLY A 151 -6.09 -10.91 -11.83
#